data_AF-A0A9P0TUU9-F1
#
_entry.id   AF-A0A9P0TUU9-F1
#
_cell.length_a   1.000
_cell.length_b   1.000
_cell.length_c   1.000
_cell.angle_alpha   90.00
_cell.angle_beta   90.00
_cell.angle_gamma   90.00
#
_symmetry.space_group_name_H-M   'P 1'
#
loop_
_entity.id
_entity.type
_entity.pdbx_description
1 polymer ?
#
loop_
_entity_poly.entity_id
_entity_poly.type
_entity_poly.pdbx_seq_one_letter_code
_entity_poly.pdbx_strand_id
1 'polypeptide(L)'
;MLKFLFLFVAVENAVCWKNNPGVHSKTLWKTISPSASEKDPVLKESFIYPGTKWCGSGNNAKSHDDLGKEVEADKCCRAHDLCPDYIAAGDSKHNLTNGASYTRLDCHCDMEFRDCLHKANTTTSRGVGGVYFDYLGTQCYKKDHPIVACKKIQTGILSNKCLEYELDDTKEPVYQWFDVPNYN
;
A
#
# COMPACT_ATOMS: atom_id res chain seq x y z
N MET A 1 36.15 41.81 -30.33
CA MET A 1 37.57 41.50 -30.63
C MET A 1 38.00 40.44 -29.61
N LEU A 2 38.54 39.25 -29.88
CA LEU A 2 39.16 38.64 -31.05
C LEU A 2 39.18 37.09 -30.84
N LYS A 3 39.03 36.35 -31.95
CA LYS A 3 39.22 34.91 -32.27
C LYS A 3 39.96 33.98 -31.26
N PHE A 4 39.41 32.82 -30.90
CA PHE A 4 39.51 31.47 -31.53
C PHE A 4 40.90 30.82 -31.53
N LEU A 5 41.02 29.65 -30.88
CA LEU A 5 41.68 28.46 -31.44
C LEU A 5 41.20 27.17 -30.76
N PHE A 6 40.96 26.16 -31.60
CA PHE A 6 40.41 24.82 -31.37
C PHE A 6 41.45 23.83 -30.80
N LEU A 7 41.01 22.69 -30.22
CA LEU A 7 41.20 21.33 -30.81
C LEU A 7 40.69 20.20 -29.86
N PHE A 8 39.72 19.41 -30.38
CA PHE A 8 39.42 17.95 -30.30
C PHE A 8 39.73 17.14 -29.01
N VAL A 9 38.93 16.17 -28.54
CA VAL A 9 38.50 14.90 -29.18
C VAL A 9 37.28 14.31 -28.44
N ALA A 10 36.38 13.66 -29.18
CA ALA A 10 35.24 12.87 -28.69
C ALA A 10 35.62 11.41 -28.35
N VAL A 11 35.01 10.78 -27.34
CA VAL A 11 34.86 9.31 -27.26
C VAL A 11 33.57 8.95 -26.48
N GLU A 12 32.61 8.34 -27.17
CA GLU A 12 31.54 7.52 -26.59
C GLU A 12 32.12 6.18 -26.10
N ASN A 13 31.53 5.57 -25.05
CA ASN A 13 31.05 4.17 -25.04
C ASN A 13 30.83 3.62 -23.62
N ALA A 14 29.70 2.94 -23.47
CA ALA A 14 29.32 2.13 -22.32
C ALA A 14 30.21 0.87 -22.19
N VAL A 15 30.56 0.47 -20.97
CA VAL A 15 30.96 -0.91 -20.66
C VAL A 15 30.49 -1.30 -19.24
N CYS A 16 29.67 -2.35 -19.18
CA CYS A 16 29.25 -3.09 -17.99
C CYS A 16 30.44 -3.73 -17.27
N TRP A 17 30.51 -3.61 -15.95
CA TRP A 17 31.48 -4.35 -15.15
C TRP A 17 31.05 -5.83 -15.02
N LYS A 18 31.69 -6.70 -15.80
CA LYS A 18 31.79 -8.14 -15.49
C LYS A 18 33.03 -8.37 -14.63
N ASN A 19 32.80 -8.97 -13.46
CA ASN A 19 33.65 -9.88 -12.69
C ASN A 19 35.18 -9.64 -12.61
N ASN A 20 35.68 -9.45 -11.39
CA ASN A 20 37.08 -9.70 -11.04
C ASN A 20 37.14 -10.72 -9.88
N PRO A 21 37.70 -11.94 -10.07
CA PRO A 21 37.84 -12.94 -9.03
C PRO A 21 39.23 -12.85 -8.39
N GLY A 22 39.31 -12.73 -7.06
CA GLY A 22 40.59 -12.74 -6.38
C GLY A 22 40.52 -12.75 -4.86
N VAL A 23 40.68 -13.95 -4.29
CA VAL A 23 41.18 -14.23 -2.94
C VAL A 23 40.21 -13.99 -1.77
N HIS A 24 39.23 -14.88 -1.61
CA HIS A 24 38.55 -15.07 -0.32
C HIS A 24 39.40 -15.96 0.60
N SER A 25 40.11 -15.34 1.53
CA SER A 25 40.65 -16.04 2.71
C SER A 25 39.49 -16.67 3.50
N LYS A 26 39.40 -18.01 3.49
CA LYS A 26 38.32 -18.76 4.14
C LYS A 26 38.33 -18.67 5.68
N THR A 27 39.32 -18.02 6.27
CA THR A 27 39.52 -17.94 7.73
C THR A 27 39.14 -16.58 8.31
N LEU A 28 38.86 -15.56 7.48
CA LEU A 28 38.49 -14.22 7.98
C LEU A 28 36.98 -13.95 8.01
N TRP A 29 36.17 -14.71 7.26
CA TRP A 29 34.70 -14.56 7.20
C TRP A 29 33.96 -15.40 8.25
N LYS A 30 34.63 -16.33 8.95
CA LYS A 30 34.01 -17.18 9.98
C LYS A 30 33.96 -16.55 11.38
N THR A 31 34.65 -15.43 11.60
CA THR A 31 34.85 -14.85 12.94
C THR A 31 34.06 -13.55 13.17
N ILE A 32 33.34 -13.05 12.16
CA ILE A 32 32.46 -11.86 12.28
C ILE A 32 31.07 -12.16 11.69
N SER A 33 30.68 -13.44 11.63
CA SER A 33 29.29 -13.84 11.41
C SER A 33 28.60 -14.04 12.76
N PRO A 34 27.64 -13.20 13.17
CA PRO A 34 26.56 -13.74 13.97
C PRO A 34 25.79 -14.71 13.07
N SER A 35 25.53 -15.89 13.61
CA SER A 35 24.76 -16.97 13.01
C SER A 35 23.64 -16.47 12.08
N ALA A 36 23.60 -17.03 10.87
CA ALA A 36 22.35 -17.13 10.13
C ALA A 36 21.34 -17.89 11.02
N SER A 37 20.53 -17.12 11.73
CA SER A 37 19.34 -17.57 12.43
C SER A 37 18.20 -17.61 11.42
N GLU A 38 17.95 -18.79 10.88
CA GLU A 38 16.63 -19.10 10.32
C GLU A 38 15.60 -18.95 11.46
N LYS A 39 14.66 -18.02 11.27
CA LYS A 39 13.51 -17.70 12.14
C LYS A 39 13.80 -16.75 13.31
N ASP A 40 14.05 -15.48 13.00
CA ASP A 40 13.52 -14.43 13.84
C ASP A 40 12.10 -14.11 13.39
N PRO A 41 11.05 -14.38 14.20
CA PRO A 41 9.81 -13.65 14.02
C PRO A 41 10.18 -12.22 14.39
N VAL A 42 10.45 -11.37 13.40
CA VAL A 42 10.16 -9.96 13.58
C VAL A 42 8.72 -9.98 14.08
N LEU A 43 8.53 -9.63 15.35
CA LEU A 43 7.23 -9.32 15.90
C LEU A 43 6.74 -8.15 15.05
N LYS A 44 6.15 -8.49 13.89
CA LYS A 44 5.30 -7.60 13.14
C LYS A 44 4.15 -7.45 14.11
N GLU A 45 4.23 -6.44 14.97
CA GLU A 45 3.13 -6.07 15.85
C GLU A 45 1.96 -5.82 14.92
N SER A 46 1.16 -6.86 14.72
CA SER A 46 -0.07 -6.81 13.96
C SER A 46 -1.00 -6.03 14.87
N PHE A 47 -1.14 -4.74 14.55
CA PHE A 47 -2.12 -3.91 15.22
C PHE A 47 -3.49 -4.49 14.86
N ILE A 48 -4.13 -5.14 15.83
CA ILE A 48 -5.53 -5.58 15.75
C ILE A 48 -6.34 -4.69 16.69
N TYR A 49 -7.42 -4.12 16.19
CA TYR A 49 -8.27 -3.24 16.98
C TYR A 49 -8.84 -3.99 18.21
N PRO A 50 -8.82 -3.41 19.42
CA PRO A 50 -9.26 -4.12 20.62
C PRO A 50 -10.69 -4.67 20.51
N GLY A 51 -10.85 -5.96 20.80
CA GLY A 51 -12.15 -6.63 20.76
C GLY A 51 -12.56 -7.17 19.39
N THR A 52 -11.73 -7.00 18.37
CA THR A 52 -11.89 -7.59 17.03
C THR A 52 -10.80 -8.64 16.79
N LYS A 53 -10.92 -9.39 15.69
CA LYS A 53 -9.90 -10.34 15.22
C LYS A 53 -9.40 -10.05 13.81
N TRP A 54 -10.21 -9.32 13.03
CA TRP A 54 -9.98 -9.04 11.62
C TRP A 54 -9.66 -7.57 11.34
N CYS A 55 -9.91 -6.65 12.28
CA CYS A 55 -9.64 -5.23 12.03
C CYS A 55 -8.18 -4.87 12.30
N GLY A 56 -7.29 -5.06 11.33
CA GLY A 56 -5.89 -4.73 11.52
C GLY A 56 -4.96 -5.09 10.36
N SER A 57 -3.66 -5.15 10.65
CA SER A 57 -2.66 -5.64 9.68
C SER A 57 -2.75 -7.17 9.55
N GLY A 58 -3.62 -7.62 8.63
CA GLY A 58 -4.08 -9.01 8.57
C GLY A 58 -5.06 -9.31 9.71
N ASN A 59 -5.17 -10.57 10.10
CA ASN A 59 -6.06 -11.00 11.17
C ASN A 59 -5.38 -12.03 12.09
N ASN A 60 -5.92 -12.19 13.29
CA ASN A 60 -5.52 -13.23 14.25
C ASN A 60 -6.63 -14.27 14.50
N ALA A 61 -7.59 -14.35 13.58
CA ALA A 61 -8.70 -15.29 13.62
C ALA A 61 -8.23 -16.72 13.39
N LYS A 62 -8.76 -17.68 14.16
CA LYS A 62 -8.42 -19.11 14.02
C LYS A 62 -9.20 -19.80 12.90
N SER A 63 -10.30 -19.20 12.47
CA SER A 63 -11.17 -19.67 11.39
C SER A 63 -11.98 -18.50 10.86
N HIS A 64 -12.64 -18.69 9.71
CA HIS A 64 -13.53 -17.68 9.11
C HIS A 64 -14.59 -17.14 10.10
N ASP A 65 -15.16 -18.00 10.93
CA ASP A 65 -16.21 -17.63 11.88
C ASP A 65 -15.68 -17.20 13.25
N ASP A 66 -14.35 -17.20 13.42
CA ASP A 66 -13.72 -16.74 14.64
C ASP A 66 -13.71 -15.22 14.69
N LEU A 67 -14.76 -14.67 15.30
CA LEU A 67 -14.95 -13.23 15.52
C LEU A 67 -14.62 -12.84 16.96
N GLY A 68 -14.24 -11.59 17.16
CA GLY A 68 -14.10 -10.94 18.44
C GLY A 68 -15.44 -10.56 19.07
N LYS A 69 -15.38 -9.92 20.25
CA LYS A 69 -16.57 -9.45 20.99
C LYS A 69 -17.30 -8.32 20.26
N GLU A 70 -16.59 -7.54 19.46
CA GLU A 70 -17.12 -6.43 18.65
C GLU A 70 -17.64 -6.96 17.30
N VAL A 71 -18.58 -7.91 17.38
CA VAL A 71 -18.99 -8.80 16.27
C VAL A 71 -19.34 -8.04 14.99
N GLU A 72 -20.11 -6.96 15.09
CA GLU A 72 -20.60 -6.24 13.91
C GLU A 72 -19.48 -5.48 13.18
N ALA A 73 -18.55 -4.86 13.90
CA ALA A 73 -17.38 -4.22 13.29
C ALA A 73 -16.42 -5.28 12.71
N ASP A 74 -16.23 -6.37 13.44
CA ASP A 74 -15.30 -7.43 13.05
C ASP A 74 -15.74 -8.18 11.78
N LYS A 75 -17.06 -8.36 11.58
CA LYS A 75 -17.62 -8.86 10.31
C LYS A 75 -17.27 -7.97 9.12
N CYS A 76 -17.31 -6.65 9.28
CA CYS A 76 -16.94 -5.71 8.23
C CYS A 76 -15.46 -5.85 7.86
N CYS A 77 -14.60 -5.95 8.87
CA CYS A 77 -13.16 -6.14 8.67
C CYS A 77 -12.84 -7.50 8.03
N ARG A 78 -13.53 -8.57 8.43
CA ARG A 78 -13.38 -9.88 7.79
C ARG A 78 -13.73 -9.83 6.30
N ALA A 79 -14.86 -9.20 5.95
CA ALA A 79 -15.26 -9.07 4.56
C ALA A 79 -14.22 -8.28 3.75
N HIS A 80 -13.68 -7.21 4.35
CA HIS A 80 -12.60 -6.39 3.77
C HIS A 80 -11.29 -7.17 3.58
N ASP A 81 -10.85 -7.92 4.59
CA ASP A 81 -9.67 -8.80 4.54
C ASP A 81 -9.76 -9.87 3.43
N LEU A 82 -10.97 -10.31 3.10
CA LEU A 82 -11.25 -11.33 2.08
C LEU A 82 -11.49 -10.74 0.67
N CYS A 83 -11.16 -9.46 0.46
CA CYS A 83 -11.28 -8.85 -0.85
C CYS A 83 -10.53 -9.66 -1.93
N PRO A 84 -11.16 -9.98 -3.07
CA PRO A 84 -10.56 -10.86 -4.08
C PRO A 84 -9.39 -10.22 -4.82
N ASP A 85 -9.30 -8.88 -4.83
CA ASP A 85 -8.23 -8.15 -5.48
C ASP A 85 -7.56 -7.19 -4.49
N TYR A 86 -6.30 -7.48 -4.18
CA TYR A 86 -5.45 -6.67 -3.32
C TYR A 86 -4.01 -6.59 -3.83
N ILE A 87 -3.28 -5.59 -3.33
CA ILE A 87 -1.83 -5.45 -3.46
C ILE A 87 -1.24 -5.34 -2.06
N ALA A 88 -0.46 -6.33 -1.64
CA ALA A 88 0.18 -6.32 -0.33
C ALA A 88 1.21 -5.17 -0.22
N ALA A 89 1.63 -4.86 1.01
CA ALA A 89 2.62 -3.82 1.27
C ALA A 89 3.93 -4.09 0.51
N GLY A 90 4.39 -3.13 -0.31
CA GLY A 90 5.60 -3.23 -1.12
C GLY A 90 5.45 -4.00 -2.43
N ASP A 91 4.33 -4.71 -2.64
CA ASP A 91 4.11 -5.53 -3.83
C ASP A 91 3.63 -4.67 -5.02
N SER A 92 3.68 -5.28 -6.21
CA SER A 92 3.19 -4.67 -7.44
C SER A 92 2.22 -5.58 -8.17
N LYS A 93 1.12 -5.00 -8.68
CA LYS A 93 0.09 -5.67 -9.48
C LYS A 93 -0.58 -4.62 -10.36
N HIS A 94 -1.14 -5.01 -11.50
CA HIS A 94 -1.86 -4.07 -12.39
C HIS A 94 -1.03 -2.86 -12.84
N ASN A 95 0.30 -3.01 -12.91
CA ASN A 95 1.25 -1.92 -13.16
C ASN A 95 1.20 -0.79 -12.09
N LEU A 96 0.69 -1.10 -10.90
CA LEU A 96 0.73 -0.27 -9.71
C LEU A 96 1.67 -0.89 -8.69
N THR A 97 2.42 -0.06 -7.96
CA THR A 97 3.24 -0.47 -6.82
C THR A 97 2.63 0.10 -5.55
N ASN A 98 2.33 -0.76 -4.58
CA ASN A 98 1.85 -0.32 -3.27
C ASN A 98 3.03 0.07 -2.38
N GLY A 99 3.33 1.37 -2.31
CA GLY A 99 4.39 1.90 -1.45
C GLY A 99 4.02 2.01 0.03
N ALA A 100 2.77 1.69 0.43
CA ALA A 100 2.35 1.74 1.82
C ALA A 100 2.88 0.53 2.61
N SER A 101 2.97 0.67 3.95
CA SER A 101 3.34 -0.42 4.87
C SER A 101 2.18 -1.38 5.17
N TYR A 102 1.03 -1.19 4.53
CA TYR A 102 -0.19 -1.97 4.68
C TYR A 102 -0.80 -2.33 3.32
N THR A 103 -1.67 -3.33 3.29
CA THR A 103 -2.36 -3.80 2.08
C THR A 103 -3.31 -2.73 1.54
N ARG A 104 -3.33 -2.54 0.22
CA ARG A 104 -4.35 -1.72 -0.46
C ARG A 104 -5.23 -2.61 -1.33
N LEU A 105 -6.51 -2.30 -1.39
CA LEU A 105 -7.54 -3.13 -2.03
C LEU A 105 -8.16 -2.44 -3.24
N ASP A 106 -8.97 -3.19 -3.98
CA ASP A 106 -9.89 -2.62 -4.96
C ASP A 106 -10.87 -1.64 -4.30
N CYS A 107 -11.18 -0.54 -4.99
CA CYS A 107 -12.07 0.50 -4.48
C CYS A 107 -13.46 0.00 -4.12
N HIS A 108 -13.96 -1.05 -4.79
CA HIS A 108 -15.24 -1.65 -4.43
C HIS A 108 -15.22 -2.17 -2.98
N CYS A 109 -14.16 -2.89 -2.59
CA CYS A 109 -14.02 -3.43 -1.24
C CYS A 109 -13.92 -2.32 -0.18
N ASP A 110 -13.20 -1.23 -0.46
CA ASP A 110 -13.09 -0.10 0.47
C ASP A 110 -14.44 0.64 0.65
N MET A 111 -15.23 0.77 -0.42
CA MET A 111 -16.56 1.37 -0.33
C MET A 111 -17.56 0.48 0.42
N GLU A 112 -17.57 -0.83 0.15
CA GLU A 112 -18.41 -1.78 0.89
C GLU A 112 -18.01 -1.83 2.38
N PHE A 113 -16.71 -1.76 2.67
CA PHE A 113 -16.22 -1.70 4.04
C PHE A 113 -16.71 -0.43 4.76
N ARG A 114 -16.61 0.73 4.11
CA ARG A 114 -17.12 2.00 4.65
C ARG A 114 -18.61 1.91 4.96
N ASP A 115 -19.41 1.42 4.02
CA ASP A 115 -20.85 1.28 4.18
C ASP A 115 -21.22 0.27 5.27
N CYS A 116 -20.49 -0.85 5.35
CA CYS A 116 -20.67 -1.85 6.41
C CYS A 116 -20.42 -1.24 7.79
N LEU A 117 -19.33 -0.50 7.97
CA LEU A 117 -19.01 0.12 9.25
C LEU A 117 -20.03 1.18 9.67
N HIS A 118 -20.54 1.97 8.72
CA HIS A 118 -21.64 2.91 8.95
C HIS A 118 -22.90 2.18 9.38
N LYS A 119 -23.25 1.08 8.71
CA LYS A 119 -24.42 0.25 9.03
C LYS A 119 -24.29 -0.43 10.40
N ALA A 120 -23.10 -0.90 10.75
CA ALA A 120 -22.82 -1.49 12.06
C ALA A 120 -23.03 -0.47 13.20
N ASN A 121 -22.73 0.82 12.94
CA ASN A 121 -23.04 1.96 13.82
C ASN A 121 -22.68 1.76 15.30
N THR A 122 -21.51 1.15 15.57
CA THR A 122 -21.00 0.92 16.93
C THR A 122 -19.85 1.89 17.22
N THR A 123 -19.48 2.04 18.50
CA THR A 123 -18.27 2.80 18.86
C THR A 123 -17.04 2.22 18.19
N THR A 124 -16.93 0.89 18.13
CA THR A 124 -15.83 0.19 17.46
C THR A 124 -15.82 0.45 15.96
N SER A 125 -16.96 0.36 15.27
CA SER A 125 -17.00 0.60 13.82
C SER A 125 -16.64 2.04 13.45
N ARG A 126 -17.06 3.02 14.27
CA ARG A 126 -16.63 4.41 14.10
C ARG A 126 -15.14 4.61 14.33
N GLY A 127 -14.57 3.98 15.36
CA GLY A 127 -13.13 4.03 15.63
C GLY A 127 -12.31 3.41 14.49
N VAL A 128 -12.70 2.23 14.01
CA VAL A 128 -12.06 1.56 12.87
C VAL A 128 -12.16 2.44 11.62
N GLY A 129 -13.34 2.99 11.33
CA GLY A 129 -13.54 3.89 10.19
C GLY A 129 -12.65 5.14 10.25
N GLY A 130 -12.58 5.80 11.41
CA GLY A 130 -11.71 6.96 11.61
C GLY A 130 -10.23 6.63 11.44
N VAL A 131 -9.77 5.46 11.89
CA VAL A 131 -8.38 5.03 11.66
C VAL A 131 -8.14 4.78 10.16
N TYR A 132 -8.99 3.98 9.52
CA TYR A 132 -8.75 3.52 8.15
C TYR A 132 -8.93 4.62 7.10
N PHE A 133 -10.06 5.33 7.15
CA PHE A 133 -10.38 6.33 6.13
C PHE A 133 -9.81 7.71 6.47
N ASP A 134 -9.78 8.13 7.73
CA ASP A 134 -9.36 9.51 8.06
C ASP A 134 -7.87 9.61 8.37
N TYR A 135 -7.38 8.78 9.31
CA TYR A 135 -6.01 8.87 9.81
C TYR A 135 -4.98 8.32 8.82
N LEU A 136 -5.18 7.09 8.33
CA LEU A 136 -4.27 6.50 7.34
C LEU A 136 -4.35 7.21 5.99
N GLY A 137 -5.49 7.84 5.67
CA GLY A 137 -5.71 8.49 4.39
C GLY A 137 -5.47 7.55 3.21
N THR A 138 -5.93 6.29 3.33
CA THR A 138 -5.65 5.24 2.35
C THR A 138 -6.15 5.59 0.95
N GLN A 139 -5.53 4.94 -0.03
CA GLN A 139 -5.98 4.94 -1.41
C GLN A 139 -6.35 3.51 -1.79
N CYS A 140 -7.38 3.40 -2.62
CA CYS A 140 -7.77 2.16 -3.27
C CYS A 140 -7.38 2.21 -4.75
N TYR A 141 -7.52 1.10 -5.47
CA TYR A 141 -7.35 1.10 -6.92
C TYR A 141 -8.58 0.54 -7.63
N LYS A 142 -8.78 0.97 -8.87
CA LYS A 142 -9.75 0.37 -9.79
C LYS A 142 -9.31 0.65 -11.22
N LYS A 143 -9.88 -0.10 -12.17
CA LYS A 143 -9.70 0.15 -13.60
C LYS A 143 -10.71 1.20 -14.07
N ASP A 144 -10.20 2.32 -14.57
CA ASP A 144 -11.04 3.42 -15.06
C ASP A 144 -10.29 4.24 -16.12
N HIS A 145 -10.97 5.16 -16.80
CA HIS A 145 -10.34 6.06 -17.76
C HIS A 145 -9.25 6.93 -17.10
N PRO A 146 -8.18 7.33 -17.82
CA PRO A 146 -7.08 8.10 -17.25
C PRO A 146 -7.53 9.38 -16.55
N ILE A 147 -7.06 9.61 -15.33
CA ILE A 147 -7.38 10.82 -14.56
C ILE A 147 -6.74 12.05 -15.22
N VAL A 148 -7.54 13.08 -15.44
CA VAL A 148 -7.14 14.39 -15.99
C VAL A 148 -6.97 15.41 -14.87
N ALA A 149 -7.97 15.50 -13.99
CA ALA A 149 -8.01 16.51 -12.94
C ALA A 149 -8.88 16.06 -11.75
N CYS A 150 -8.75 16.79 -10.64
CA CYS A 150 -9.68 16.67 -9.53
C CYS A 150 -10.80 17.72 -9.65
N LYS A 151 -12.05 17.28 -9.63
CA LYS A 151 -13.24 18.15 -9.65
C LYS A 151 -13.68 18.58 -8.25
N LYS A 152 -13.53 17.70 -7.27
CA LYS A 152 -14.00 17.94 -5.90
C LYS A 152 -12.98 17.48 -4.88
N ILE A 153 -12.53 18.43 -4.07
CA ILE A 153 -11.56 18.18 -3.00
C ILE A 153 -12.30 18.06 -1.67
N GLN A 154 -11.88 17.09 -0.85
CA GLN A 154 -12.22 16.98 0.56
C GLN A 154 -10.95 17.15 1.40
N THR A 155 -11.02 17.98 2.43
CA THR A 155 -9.92 18.13 3.38
C THR A 155 -9.75 16.84 4.19
N GLY A 156 -8.59 16.20 4.07
CA GLY A 156 -8.18 15.08 4.91
C GLY A 156 -7.27 15.54 6.06
N ILE A 157 -6.93 14.62 6.96
CA ILE A 157 -6.06 14.91 8.11
C ILE A 157 -4.62 15.16 7.67
N LEU A 158 -4.09 14.31 6.80
CA LEU A 158 -2.70 14.39 6.33
C LEU A 158 -2.56 15.18 5.04
N SER A 159 -3.49 15.00 4.12
CA SER A 159 -3.53 15.68 2.82
C SER A 159 -4.96 15.85 2.35
N ASN A 160 -5.15 16.77 1.40
CA ASN A 160 -6.40 16.86 0.65
C ASN A 160 -6.61 15.59 -0.17
N LYS A 161 -7.89 15.18 -0.30
CA LYS A 161 -8.35 14.03 -1.07
C LYS A 161 -9.22 14.48 -2.22
N CYS A 162 -9.20 13.75 -3.32
CA CYS A 162 -10.10 13.98 -4.44
C CYS A 162 -11.29 13.01 -4.40
N LEU A 163 -12.51 13.55 -4.31
CA LEU A 163 -13.75 12.75 -4.26
C LEU A 163 -14.37 12.53 -5.64
N GLU A 164 -14.15 13.46 -6.56
CA GLU A 164 -14.69 13.39 -7.91
C GLU A 164 -13.59 13.74 -8.89
N TYR A 165 -13.35 12.86 -9.85
CA TYR A 165 -12.29 12.98 -10.83
C TYR A 165 -12.85 13.39 -12.19
N GLU A 166 -12.08 14.17 -12.93
CA GLU A 166 -12.23 14.32 -14.37
C GLU A 166 -11.41 13.24 -15.06
N LEU A 167 -12.04 12.49 -15.96
CA LEU A 167 -11.42 11.37 -16.67
C LEU A 167 -11.38 11.65 -18.18
N ASP A 168 -10.37 11.09 -18.84
CA ASP A 168 -10.24 11.11 -20.29
C ASP A 168 -10.93 9.89 -20.91
N ASP A 169 -12.24 10.00 -21.12
CA ASP A 169 -13.10 8.93 -21.66
C ASP A 169 -12.72 8.51 -23.10
N THR A 170 -11.79 9.23 -23.76
CA THR A 170 -11.31 8.89 -25.10
C THR A 170 -10.20 7.84 -25.10
N LYS A 171 -9.58 7.58 -23.93
CA LYS A 171 -8.47 6.64 -23.79
C LYS A 171 -8.90 5.34 -23.12
N GLU A 172 -8.23 4.24 -23.43
CA GLU A 172 -8.50 2.95 -22.80
C GLU A 172 -8.35 2.99 -21.27
N PRO A 173 -9.24 2.32 -20.50
CA PRO A 173 -9.16 2.26 -19.05
C PRO A 173 -7.88 1.59 -18.53
N VAL A 174 -7.27 2.18 -17.51
CA VAL A 174 -6.07 1.69 -16.83
C VAL A 174 -6.29 1.65 -15.31
N TYR A 175 -5.59 0.75 -14.63
CA TYR A 175 -5.62 0.72 -13.17
C TYR A 175 -4.89 1.93 -12.60
N GLN A 176 -5.55 2.63 -11.68
CA GLN A 176 -5.06 3.87 -11.07
C GLN A 176 -5.42 3.91 -9.59
N TRP A 177 -4.71 4.73 -8.82
CA TRP A 177 -5.03 5.01 -7.42
C TRP A 177 -6.13 6.07 -7.32
N PHE A 178 -7.08 5.83 -6.43
CA PHE A 178 -8.17 6.75 -6.10
C PHE A 178 -8.18 6.99 -4.59
N ASP A 179 -8.50 8.22 -4.20
CA ASP A 179 -8.66 8.55 -2.79
C ASP A 179 -10.01 8.05 -2.27
N VAL A 180 -10.02 7.57 -1.04
CA VAL A 180 -11.24 7.09 -0.39
C VAL A 180 -11.84 8.21 0.48
N PRO A 181 -13.17 8.48 0.41
CA PRO A 181 -13.78 9.52 1.22
C PRO A 181 -13.51 9.34 2.72
N ASN A 182 -13.45 10.44 3.45
CA ASN A 182 -13.43 10.40 4.91
C ASN A 182 -14.64 9.62 5.45
N TYR A 183 -14.46 9.09 6.67
CA TYR A 183 -15.49 8.31 7.33
C TYR A 183 -16.64 9.18 7.84
N ASN A 184 -16.34 10.37 8.37
CA ASN A 184 -17.33 11.23 9.04
C ASN A 184 -18.30 11.93 8.09
#